data_AF-Q0PL79-F1
#
_entry.id   AF-Q0PL79-F1
#
_cell.length_a   1.000
_cell.length_b   1.000
_cell.length_c   1.000
_cell.angle_alpha   90.00
_cell.angle_beta   90.00
_cell.angle_gamma   90.00
#
_symmetry.space_group_name_H-M   'P 1'
#
loop_
_entity.id
_entity.type
_entity.pdbx_description
1 polymer ?
#
loop_
_entity_poly.entity_id
_entity_poly.type
_entity_poly.pdbx_seq_one_letter_code
_entity_poly.pdbx_strand_id
1 'polypeptide(L)'
;MAESSGSPHRLLYKQVGSPHWKETFRQGCLERMRNSRHRLLNKYRQAAGSTPGTASDRLLVQEVMEEEWASLQSVENCPEALLQLELPLDLAVLQDIEQELCNEDL
;
A
#
# COMPACT_ATOMS: atom_id res chain seq x y z
N MET A 1 -20.34 -10.77 34.82
CA MET A 1 -19.22 -11.70 34.54
C MET A 1 -19.69 -12.67 33.47
N ALA A 2 -19.38 -12.44 32.20
CA ALA A 2 -19.79 -13.32 31.10
C ALA A 2 -18.66 -14.31 30.84
N GLU A 3 -18.82 -15.54 31.30
CA GLU A 3 -17.90 -16.62 30.98
C GLU A 3 -18.02 -16.92 29.50
N SER A 4 -16.98 -16.58 28.72
CA SER A 4 -16.90 -16.98 27.33
C SER A 4 -16.79 -18.51 27.30
N SER A 5 -17.89 -19.19 26.98
CA SER A 5 -17.91 -20.62 26.68
C SER A 5 -17.16 -20.85 25.38
N GLY A 6 -15.82 -20.84 25.46
CA GLY A 6 -14.98 -21.22 24.33
C GLY A 6 -15.40 -22.61 23.87
N SER A 7 -15.74 -22.73 22.58
CA SER A 7 -16.09 -24.03 21.97
C SER A 7 -15.13 -25.12 22.47
N PRO A 8 -15.61 -26.33 22.84
CA PRO A 8 -14.74 -27.43 23.26
C PRO A 8 -13.59 -27.69 22.28
N HIS A 9 -13.84 -27.42 21.00
CA HIS A 9 -12.86 -27.52 19.92
C HIS A 9 -11.71 -26.50 20.02
N ARG A 10 -11.98 -25.31 20.59
CA ARG A 10 -10.96 -24.28 20.85
C ARG A 10 -9.97 -24.76 21.91
N LEU A 11 -10.42 -25.50 22.94
CA LEU A 11 -9.52 -26.04 23.97
C LEU A 11 -8.54 -27.05 23.38
N LEU A 12 -9.00 -27.93 22.49
CA LEU A 12 -8.13 -28.89 21.81
C LEU A 12 -7.07 -28.23 20.92
N TYR A 13 -7.39 -27.08 20.31
CA TYR A 13 -6.50 -26.42 19.34
C TYR A 13 -5.69 -25.25 19.91
N LYS A 14 -6.16 -24.57 20.96
CA LYS A 14 -5.56 -23.34 21.50
C LYS A 14 -4.96 -23.52 22.91
N GLN A 15 -4.92 -24.75 23.44
CA GLN A 15 -4.19 -25.04 24.66
C GLN A 15 -2.69 -24.69 24.49
N VAL A 16 -2.11 -24.11 25.53
CA VAL A 16 -0.67 -23.85 25.63
C VAL A 16 0.05 -25.21 25.63
N GLY A 17 1.04 -25.41 24.76
CA GLY A 17 1.69 -26.70 24.54
C GLY A 17 1.17 -27.49 23.32
N SER A 18 0.69 -26.80 22.29
CA SER A 18 0.23 -27.47 21.07
C SER A 18 1.33 -28.36 20.45
N PRO A 19 0.98 -29.54 19.89
CA PRO A 19 1.97 -30.48 19.37
C PRO A 19 2.96 -29.84 18.39
N HIS A 20 4.24 -30.19 18.49
CA HIS A 20 5.33 -29.57 17.72
C HIS A 20 5.03 -29.49 16.21
N TRP A 21 4.43 -30.55 15.62
CA TRP A 21 4.06 -30.60 14.21
C TRP A 21 3.12 -29.46 13.78
N LYS A 22 2.29 -28.96 14.69
CA LYS A 22 1.32 -27.92 14.43
C LYS A 22 1.97 -26.57 14.25
N GLU A 23 3.00 -26.29 15.05
CA GLU A 23 3.79 -25.08 14.89
C GLU A 23 4.61 -25.16 13.61
N THR A 24 5.26 -26.31 13.35
CA THR A 24 5.96 -26.56 12.09
C THR A 24 5.04 -26.37 10.87
N PHE A 25 3.81 -26.88 10.92
CA PHE A 25 2.82 -26.71 9.85
C PHE A 25 2.40 -25.25 9.68
N ARG A 26 2.16 -24.50 10.78
CA ARG A 26 1.84 -23.07 10.73
C ARG A 26 2.98 -22.28 10.08
N GLN A 27 4.22 -22.51 10.51
CA GLN A 27 5.39 -21.85 9.95
C GLN A 27 5.52 -22.13 8.46
N GLY A 28 5.38 -23.39 8.03
CA GLY A 28 5.41 -23.74 6.61
C GLY A 28 4.27 -23.10 5.79
N CYS A 29 3.09 -22.90 6.39
CA CYS A 29 1.99 -22.18 5.74
C CYS A 29 2.30 -20.69 5.55
N LEU A 30 2.82 -20.04 6.60
CA LEU A 30 3.24 -18.64 6.56
C LEU A 30 4.37 -18.43 5.55
N GLU A 31 5.33 -19.34 5.50
CA GLU A 31 6.44 -19.29 4.54
C GLU A 31 5.93 -19.43 3.10
N ARG A 32 5.01 -20.39 2.82
CA ARG A 32 4.35 -20.48 1.51
C ARG A 32 3.61 -19.20 1.14
N MET A 33 2.91 -18.59 2.10
CA MET A 33 2.19 -17.33 1.87
C MET A 33 3.16 -16.19 1.56
N ARG A 34 4.25 -16.06 2.34
CA ARG A 34 5.30 -15.06 2.13
C ARG A 34 5.99 -15.23 0.79
N ASN A 35 6.31 -16.47 0.41
CA ASN A 35 6.93 -16.80 -0.87
C ASN A 35 5.97 -16.52 -2.04
N SER A 36 4.68 -16.83 -1.90
CA SER A 36 3.67 -16.49 -2.91
C SER A 36 3.57 -14.98 -3.11
N ARG A 37 3.48 -14.22 -2.01
CA ARG A 37 3.49 -12.74 -2.05
C ARG A 37 4.77 -12.21 -2.66
N HIS A 38 5.93 -12.72 -2.25
CA HIS A 38 7.21 -12.29 -2.78
C HIS A 38 7.32 -12.56 -4.29
N ARG A 39 6.89 -13.74 -4.75
CA ARG A 39 6.84 -14.10 -6.17
C ARG A 39 5.91 -13.18 -6.96
N LEU A 40 4.73 -12.87 -6.42
CA LEU A 40 3.79 -11.95 -7.06
C LEU A 40 4.39 -10.54 -7.18
N LEU A 41 4.93 -9.99 -6.10
CA LEU A 41 5.57 -8.67 -6.10
C LEU A 41 6.80 -8.64 -7.01
N ASN A 42 7.59 -9.71 -7.07
CA ASN A 42 8.71 -9.82 -8.00
C ASN A 42 8.23 -9.81 -9.46
N LYS A 43 7.07 -10.40 -9.79
CA LYS A 43 6.50 -10.30 -11.14
C LYS A 43 6.15 -8.87 -11.49
N TYR A 44 5.50 -8.13 -10.58
CA TYR A 44 5.20 -6.71 -10.80
C TYR A 44 6.45 -5.85 -10.90
N ARG A 45 7.46 -6.10 -10.05
CA ARG A 45 8.74 -5.39 -10.14
C ARG A 45 9.55 -5.74 -11.38
N GLN A 46 9.46 -6.98 -11.86
CA GLN A 46 10.06 -7.39 -13.12
C GLN A 46 9.29 -6.77 -14.29
N ALA A 47 7.95 -6.78 -14.31
CA ALA A 47 7.16 -6.02 -15.27
C ALA A 47 7.57 -4.53 -15.32
N ALA A 48 7.86 -3.92 -14.17
CA ALA A 48 8.36 -2.55 -14.07
C ALA A 48 9.86 -2.37 -14.43
N GLY A 49 10.67 -3.43 -14.45
CA GLY A 49 12.14 -3.35 -14.47
C GLY A 49 12.88 -4.26 -15.45
N SER A 50 12.21 -5.22 -16.10
CA SER A 50 12.79 -6.09 -17.12
C SER A 50 12.59 -5.43 -18.47
N THR A 51 13.68 -4.82 -18.96
CA THR A 51 13.80 -4.07 -20.21
C THR A 51 12.96 -2.79 -20.27
N PRO A 52 13.58 -1.60 -20.27
CA PRO A 52 12.93 -0.39 -20.76
C PRO A 52 12.61 -0.62 -22.24
N GLY A 53 11.37 -1.00 -22.58
CA GLY A 53 11.03 -1.24 -23.99
C GLY A 53 9.76 -2.03 -24.30
N THR A 54 9.18 -2.82 -23.38
CA THR A 54 7.81 -3.31 -23.59
C THR A 54 6.83 -2.22 -23.18
N ALA A 55 6.32 -1.52 -24.19
CA ALA A 55 5.40 -0.38 -24.04
C ALA A 55 4.24 -0.68 -23.07
N SER A 56 3.72 -1.91 -23.06
CA SER A 56 2.53 -2.27 -22.29
C SER A 56 2.63 -2.11 -20.77
N ASP A 57 3.78 -2.38 -20.13
CA ASP A 57 3.85 -2.39 -18.65
C ASP A 57 4.12 -1.01 -18.03
N ARG A 58 4.94 -0.17 -18.68
CA ARG A 58 5.07 1.26 -18.29
C ARG A 58 3.77 2.02 -18.55
N LEU A 59 3.05 1.65 -19.61
CA LEU A 59 1.76 2.25 -19.92
C LEU A 59 0.71 1.89 -18.88
N LEU A 60 0.64 0.65 -18.36
CA LEU A 60 -0.35 0.30 -17.34
C LEU A 60 -0.21 1.08 -16.03
N VAL A 61 1.01 1.23 -15.50
CA VAL A 61 1.22 2.00 -14.26
C VAL A 61 0.95 3.48 -14.50
N GLN A 62 1.41 4.03 -15.63
CA GLN A 62 1.12 5.42 -15.98
C GLN A 62 -0.38 5.64 -16.18
N GLU A 63 -1.05 4.77 -16.93
CA GLU A 63 -2.49 4.85 -17.23
C GLU A 63 -3.32 4.79 -15.95
N VAL A 64 -3.01 3.84 -15.04
CA VAL A 64 -3.68 3.76 -13.74
C VAL A 64 -3.38 5.00 -12.89
N MET A 65 -2.14 5.51 -12.90
CA MET A 65 -1.82 6.75 -12.19
C MET A 65 -2.56 7.96 -12.74
N GLU A 66 -2.63 8.12 -14.07
CA GLU A 66 -3.34 9.22 -14.73
C GLU A 66 -4.85 9.11 -14.54
N GLU A 67 -5.42 7.90 -14.57
CA GLU A 67 -6.84 7.65 -14.35
C GLU A 67 -7.25 7.96 -12.90
N GLU A 68 -6.47 7.48 -11.93
CA GLU A 68 -6.70 7.77 -10.50
C GLU A 68 -6.46 9.25 -10.20
N TRP A 69 -5.46 9.88 -10.83
CA TRP A 69 -5.20 11.32 -10.69
C TRP A 69 -6.32 12.18 -11.28
N ALA A 70 -6.80 11.84 -12.49
CA ALA A 70 -7.95 12.50 -13.11
C ALA A 70 -9.23 12.32 -12.27
N SER A 71 -9.40 11.14 -11.67
CA SER A 71 -10.50 10.88 -10.74
C SER A 71 -10.42 11.75 -9.49
N LEU A 72 -9.22 11.93 -8.92
CA LEU A 72 -8.99 12.80 -7.76
C LEU A 72 -9.18 14.29 -8.06
N GLN A 73 -8.88 14.74 -9.29
CA GLN A 73 -9.15 16.11 -9.75
C GLN A 73 -10.63 16.37 -10.02
N SER A 74 -11.46 15.33 -10.17
CA SER A 74 -12.90 15.50 -10.29
C SER A 74 -13.46 16.06 -8.98
N VAL A 75 -14.26 17.13 -9.10
CA VAL A 75 -14.92 17.83 -7.97
C VAL A 75 -15.76 16.87 -7.11
N GLU A 76 -16.22 15.75 -7.67
CA GLU A 76 -17.04 14.74 -6.99
C GLU A 76 -16.25 13.73 -6.14
N ASN A 77 -14.94 13.58 -6.38
CA ASN A 77 -14.07 12.59 -5.69
C ASN A 77 -12.90 13.24 -4.94
N CYS A 78 -12.84 14.56 -4.89
CA CYS A 78 -11.81 15.29 -4.15
C CYS A 78 -11.89 14.91 -2.66
N PRO A 79 -10.85 14.28 -2.07
CA PRO A 79 -10.86 13.95 -0.66
C PRO A 79 -11.06 15.23 0.16
N GLU A 80 -11.87 15.15 1.21
CA GLU A 80 -12.18 16.29 2.09
C GLU A 80 -10.90 16.90 2.72
N ALA A 81 -9.80 16.14 2.76
CA ALA A 81 -8.47 16.61 3.14
C ALA A 81 -7.82 17.59 2.13
N LEU A 82 -8.13 17.48 0.82
CA LEU A 82 -7.70 18.44 -0.20
C LEU A 82 -8.56 19.71 -0.18
N LEU A 83 -9.86 19.59 0.09
CA LEU A 83 -10.74 20.75 0.34
C LEU A 83 -10.31 21.53 1.60
N GLN A 84 -9.72 20.85 2.59
CA GLN A 84 -9.09 21.48 3.74
C GLN A 84 -7.72 22.12 3.42
N LEU A 85 -7.05 21.68 2.35
CA LEU A 85 -5.84 22.32 1.80
C LEU A 85 -6.17 23.57 0.95
N GLU A 86 -7.38 23.63 0.40
CA GLU A 86 -7.94 24.85 -0.24
C GLU A 86 -8.31 25.94 0.78
N LEU A 87 -8.36 25.62 2.09
CA LEU A 87 -8.31 26.64 3.14
C LEU A 87 -6.96 27.35 2.98
N PRO A 88 -6.92 28.69 2.76
CA PRO A 88 -5.93 29.35 1.94
C PRO A 88 -4.54 28.82 2.26
N LEU A 89 -4.07 27.90 1.40
CA LEU A 89 -2.67 27.54 1.32
C LEU A 89 -1.95 28.88 1.19
N ASP A 90 -1.31 29.29 2.28
CA ASP A 90 -0.92 30.67 2.49
C ASP A 90 -0.07 31.10 1.30
N LEU A 91 -0.63 31.96 0.45
CA LEU A 91 -0.05 32.32 -0.84
C LEU A 91 1.35 32.91 -0.65
N ALA A 92 1.62 33.44 0.55
CA ALA A 92 2.93 33.87 1.02
C ALA A 92 3.95 32.71 1.07
N VAL A 93 3.58 31.53 1.57
CA VAL A 93 4.47 30.36 1.65
C VAL A 93 4.85 29.86 0.26
N LEU A 94 3.91 29.84 -0.69
CA LEU A 94 4.21 29.48 -2.07
C LEU A 94 5.11 30.51 -2.76
N GLN A 95 4.92 31.79 -2.44
CA GLN A 95 5.75 32.88 -2.96
C GLN A 95 7.18 32.82 -2.38
N ASP A 96 7.32 32.46 -1.11
CA ASP A 96 8.62 32.24 -0.46
C ASP A 96 9.37 31.05 -1.09
N ILE A 97 8.66 29.95 -1.39
CA ILE A 97 9.25 28.78 -2.06
C ILE A 97 9.73 29.13 -3.48
N GLU A 98 8.91 29.84 -4.27
CA GLU A 98 9.29 30.31 -5.62
C GLU A 98 10.52 31.23 -5.55
N GLN A 99 10.59 32.10 -4.54
CA GLN A 99 11.71 33.02 -4.36
C GLN A 99 12.99 32.26 -3.98
N GLU A 100 12.90 31.25 -3.11
CA GLU A 100 14.03 30.40 -2.74
C GLU A 100 14.58 29.63 -3.94
N LEU A 101 13.70 29.01 -4.74
CA LEU A 101 14.10 28.32 -5.97
C LEU A 101 14.76 29.25 -7.00
N CYS A 102 14.22 30.45 -7.21
CA CYS A 102 14.84 31.45 -8.08
C CYS A 102 16.23 31.90 -7.59
N ASN A 103 16.47 31.87 -6.28
CA ASN A 103 17.74 32.25 -5.67
C ASN A 103 18.77 31.10 -5.68
N GLU A 104 18.33 29.83 -5.73
CA GLU A 104 19.21 28.66 -5.85
C GLU A 104 19.72 28.42 -7.29
N ASP A 105 19.00 28.94 -8.30
CA ASP A 105 19.37 28.85 -9.72
C ASP A 105 20.33 29.97 -10.20
N LEU A 106 20.89 30.78 -9.29
CA LEU A 106 21.86 31.87 -9.55
C LEU A 106 23.27 31.53 -9.04
#